data_AF-A0A1I0ET74-F1
#
_entry.id   AF-A0A1I0ET74-F1
#
_cell.length_a   1.000
_cell.length_b   1.000
_cell.length_c   1.000
_cell.angle_alpha   90.00
_cell.angle_beta   90.00
_cell.angle_gamma   90.00
#
_symmetry.space_group_name_H-M   'P 1'
#
loop_
_entity.id
_entity.type
_entity.pdbx_description
1 polymer ?
#
loop_
_entity_poly.entity_id
_entity_poly.type
_entity_poly.pdbx_seq_one_letter_code
_entity_poly.pdbx_strand_id
1 'polypeptide(L)'
;MQYQKKLQIIDANILYLIGAVLLFTIGSYFQHLSLKSGLIITQYILILMPPIIYMLVRKIPIQSTMRLNKLKIKHGILIVFITLLMYPTAVFGNALFMTILSLLGNLNIPELPTATDTREYVVLLMIISISAGICEEVFFRGFILPGYEKLGTRKAIIISSILFGVFHFNLYNLVGPIVLGLVFSYLVILTNSLYAGIIGHIVNNGFAVTLGFLLNRFSELPEENYETAVEISTTTALFINVVIFGLLAIGAAFIASKLINIIKKDMKKEKNILKLNNFHEEGSKYEEEIKDSISFTEYIPLVLMIPLYLFVAFMQLKEIISLG
;
A
#
# COMPACT_ATOMS: atom_id res chain seq x y z
N MET A 1 -9.33 15.39 -32.53
CA MET A 1 -8.88 14.92 -31.20
C MET A 1 -10.10 14.66 -30.33
N GLN A 2 -10.35 13.41 -29.94
CA GLN A 2 -11.42 13.09 -29.00
C GLN A 2 -10.85 13.33 -27.59
N TYR A 3 -11.45 14.25 -26.82
CA TYR A 3 -11.02 14.55 -25.46
C TYR A 3 -11.16 13.28 -24.61
N GLN A 4 -10.05 12.62 -24.27
CA GLN A 4 -10.09 11.42 -23.44
C GLN A 4 -10.49 11.84 -22.01
N LYS A 5 -11.57 11.25 -21.49
CA LYS A 5 -11.96 11.45 -20.09
C LYS A 5 -10.87 10.92 -19.17
N LYS A 6 -10.34 11.79 -18.31
CA LYS A 6 -9.38 11.46 -17.25
C LYS A 6 -10.11 11.38 -15.90
N LEU A 7 -9.56 10.62 -14.96
CA LEU A 7 -10.03 10.64 -13.57
C LEU A 7 -9.76 12.00 -12.93
N GLN A 8 -10.73 12.48 -12.16
CA GLN A 8 -10.64 13.68 -11.36
C GLN A 8 -10.50 13.34 -9.86
N ILE A 9 -10.17 14.34 -9.04
CA ILE A 9 -10.04 14.15 -7.58
C ILE A 9 -11.38 13.71 -6.99
N ILE A 10 -12.50 14.28 -7.47
CA ILE A 10 -13.83 13.88 -7.02
C ILE A 10 -14.14 12.41 -7.31
N ASP A 11 -13.71 11.88 -8.47
CA ASP A 11 -13.91 10.47 -8.81
C ASP A 11 -13.16 9.57 -7.82
N ALA A 12 -11.89 9.89 -7.53
CA ALA A 12 -11.07 9.19 -6.54
C ALA A 12 -11.70 9.23 -5.14
N ASN A 13 -12.18 10.39 -4.71
CA ASN A 13 -12.75 10.57 -3.37
C ASN A 13 -14.11 9.87 -3.20
N ILE A 14 -14.97 9.87 -4.22
CA ILE A 14 -16.22 9.11 -4.20
C ILE A 14 -15.93 7.62 -4.06
N LEU A 15 -15.00 7.10 -4.88
CA LEU A 15 -14.69 5.67 -4.82
C LEU A 15 -14.02 5.28 -3.50
N TYR A 16 -13.15 6.14 -2.96
CA TYR A 16 -12.55 5.94 -1.65
C TYR A 16 -13.60 5.88 -0.54
N LEU A 17 -14.55 6.82 -0.52
CA LEU A 17 -15.68 6.83 0.43
C LEU A 17 -16.50 5.53 0.33
N ILE A 18 -16.90 5.14 -0.89
CA ILE A 18 -17.67 3.92 -1.12
C ILE A 18 -16.88 2.69 -0.64
N GLY A 19 -15.62 2.56 -1.06
CA GLY A 19 -14.77 1.43 -0.68
C GLY A 19 -14.58 1.33 0.83
N ALA A 20 -14.38 2.46 1.51
CA ALA A 20 -14.14 2.48 2.94
C ALA A 20 -15.42 2.15 3.75
N VAL A 21 -16.58 2.66 3.32
CA VAL A 21 -17.88 2.29 3.92
C VAL A 21 -18.17 0.81 3.71
N LEU A 22 -17.98 0.30 2.50
CA LEU A 22 -18.19 -1.11 2.18
C LEU A 22 -17.25 -2.02 2.99
N LEU A 23 -15.97 -1.64 3.11
CA LEU A 23 -14.99 -2.37 3.92
C LEU A 23 -15.41 -2.42 5.39
N PHE A 24 -15.75 -1.26 5.97
CA PHE A 24 -16.11 -1.15 7.39
C PHE A 24 -17.42 -1.87 7.73
N THR A 25 -18.35 -1.97 6.78
CA THR A 25 -19.66 -2.61 6.99
C THR A 25 -19.68 -4.04 6.46
N ILE A 26 -19.82 -4.19 5.14
CA ILE A 26 -19.98 -5.48 4.46
C ILE A 26 -18.72 -6.34 4.58
N GLY A 27 -17.54 -5.73 4.43
CA GLY A 27 -16.26 -6.41 4.57
C GLY A 27 -16.09 -7.00 5.97
N SER A 28 -16.26 -6.19 7.01
CA SER A 28 -16.23 -6.63 8.41
C SER A 28 -17.24 -7.76 8.67
N TYR A 29 -18.49 -7.60 8.22
CA TYR A 29 -19.53 -8.63 8.40
C TYR A 29 -19.11 -10.00 7.84
N PHE A 30 -18.64 -10.06 6.58
CA PHE A 30 -18.23 -11.35 6.00
C PHE A 30 -16.95 -11.90 6.60
N GLN A 31 -16.01 -11.06 7.03
CA GLN A 31 -14.79 -11.51 7.71
C GLN A 31 -15.10 -12.12 9.08
N HIS A 32 -16.11 -11.62 9.80
CA HIS A 32 -16.57 -12.23 11.05
C HIS A 32 -17.24 -13.60 10.86
N LEU A 33 -17.95 -13.81 9.74
CA LEU A 33 -18.55 -15.12 9.43
C LEU A 33 -17.49 -16.16 9.06
N SER A 34 -16.54 -15.77 8.21
CA SER A 34 -15.41 -16.62 7.81
C SER A 34 -14.30 -15.76 7.24
N LEU A 35 -13.19 -15.65 7.98
CA LEU A 35 -12.07 -14.80 7.63
C LEU A 35 -11.59 -15.01 6.18
N LYS A 36 -11.38 -16.26 5.76
CA LYS A 36 -10.85 -16.60 4.42
C LYS A 36 -11.80 -16.15 3.31
N SER A 37 -13.10 -16.44 3.43
CA SER A 37 -14.09 -16.05 2.42
C SER A 37 -14.36 -14.53 2.45
N GLY A 38 -14.41 -13.93 3.63
CA GLY A 38 -14.58 -12.49 3.81
C GLY A 38 -13.43 -11.69 3.21
N LEU A 39 -12.19 -12.15 3.33
CA LEU A 39 -11.03 -11.54 2.67
C LEU A 39 -11.15 -11.63 1.14
N ILE A 40 -11.54 -12.77 0.58
CA ILE A 40 -11.74 -12.91 -0.87
C ILE A 40 -12.84 -11.98 -1.38
N ILE A 41 -14.00 -11.93 -0.69
CA ILE A 41 -15.10 -11.03 -1.00
C ILE A 41 -14.62 -9.57 -0.96
N THR A 42 -13.89 -9.21 0.09
CA THR A 42 -13.32 -7.87 0.25
C THR A 42 -12.44 -7.53 -0.96
N GLN A 43 -11.46 -8.38 -1.28
CA GLN A 43 -10.49 -8.08 -2.33
C GLN A 43 -11.14 -7.99 -3.73
N TYR A 44 -11.91 -9.00 -4.14
CA TYR A 44 -12.41 -9.05 -5.51
C TYR A 44 -13.69 -8.23 -5.72
N ILE A 45 -14.63 -8.26 -4.75
CA ILE A 45 -15.94 -7.62 -4.90
C ILE A 45 -15.91 -6.18 -4.41
N LEU A 46 -15.31 -5.91 -3.24
CA LEU A 46 -15.36 -4.58 -2.62
C LEU A 46 -14.21 -3.67 -3.07
N ILE A 47 -13.04 -4.22 -3.41
CA ILE A 47 -11.86 -3.43 -3.79
C ILE A 47 -11.62 -3.44 -5.31
N LEU A 48 -11.50 -4.60 -5.96
CA LEU A 48 -11.15 -4.65 -7.38
C LEU A 48 -12.28 -4.21 -8.32
N MET A 49 -13.50 -4.68 -8.05
CA MET A 49 -14.63 -4.51 -8.98
C MET A 49 -15.10 -3.05 -9.12
N PRO A 50 -15.24 -2.24 -8.05
CA PRO A 50 -15.74 -0.87 -8.17
C PRO A 50 -14.93 0.07 -9.08
N PRO A 51 -13.58 0.15 -9.03
CA PRO A 51 -12.81 1.01 -9.93
C PRO A 51 -12.96 0.59 -11.39
N ILE A 52 -13.01 -0.73 -11.66
CA ILE A 52 -13.20 -1.26 -13.02
C ILE A 52 -14.58 -0.87 -13.55
N ILE A 53 -15.65 -1.14 -12.79
CA ILE A 53 -17.03 -0.79 -13.17
C ILE A 53 -17.13 0.73 -13.41
N TYR A 54 -16.58 1.54 -12.50
CA TYR A 54 -16.61 2.99 -12.62
C TYR A 54 -15.99 3.46 -13.94
N MET A 55 -14.80 2.96 -14.28
CA MET A 55 -14.11 3.33 -15.51
C MET A 55 -14.84 2.86 -16.76
N LEU A 56 -15.44 1.66 -16.74
CA LEU A 56 -16.27 1.15 -17.84
C LEU A 56 -17.51 2.03 -18.07
N VAL A 57 -18.26 2.33 -17.01
CA VAL A 57 -19.47 3.18 -17.06
C VAL A 57 -19.14 4.59 -17.53
N ARG A 58 -18.03 5.17 -17.04
CA ARG A 58 -17.59 6.52 -17.39
C ARG A 58 -16.83 6.59 -18.71
N LYS A 59 -16.57 5.45 -19.36
CA LYS A 59 -15.78 5.31 -20.59
C LYS A 59 -14.38 5.92 -20.46
N ILE A 60 -13.76 5.74 -19.30
CA ILE A 60 -12.37 6.14 -19.01
C ILE A 60 -11.45 5.03 -19.52
N PRO A 61 -10.40 5.33 -20.31
CA PRO A 61 -9.54 4.31 -20.89
C PRO A 61 -8.72 3.61 -19.80
N ILE A 62 -9.06 2.35 -19.51
CA ILE A 62 -8.44 1.55 -18.43
C ILE A 62 -6.94 1.39 -18.63
N GLN A 63 -6.50 0.99 -19.82
CA GLN A 63 -5.10 0.68 -20.08
C GLN A 63 -4.17 1.88 -19.85
N SER A 64 -4.52 3.07 -20.36
CA SER A 64 -3.67 4.26 -20.21
C SER A 64 -3.77 4.87 -18.81
N THR A 65 -4.96 4.86 -18.20
CA THR A 65 -5.17 5.43 -16.86
C THR A 65 -4.48 4.59 -15.79
N MET A 66 -4.66 3.27 -15.82
CA MET A 66 -4.02 2.36 -14.88
C MET A 66 -2.55 2.12 -15.21
N ARG A 67 -2.07 2.49 -16.39
CA ARG A 67 -0.72 2.20 -16.89
C ARG A 67 -0.48 0.70 -17.00
N LEU A 68 -1.32 -0.03 -17.71
CA LEU A 68 -1.14 -1.46 -17.98
C LEU A 68 -0.06 -1.72 -19.05
N ASN A 69 1.07 -1.03 -18.94
CA ASN A 69 2.21 -1.18 -19.84
C ASN A 69 3.10 -2.34 -19.38
N LYS A 70 3.73 -3.02 -20.34
CA LYS A 70 4.66 -4.12 -20.05
C LYS A 70 5.82 -3.63 -19.18
N LEU A 71 6.09 -4.35 -18.10
CA LEU A 71 7.26 -4.13 -17.26
C LEU A 71 8.41 -5.01 -17.74
N LYS A 72 9.59 -4.44 -17.92
CA LYS A 72 10.79 -5.22 -18.25
C LYS A 72 11.13 -6.15 -17.08
N ILE A 73 11.50 -7.40 -17.38
CA ILE A 73 11.86 -8.42 -16.38
C ILE A 73 12.95 -7.89 -15.42
N LYS A 74 13.97 -7.20 -15.96
CA LYS A 74 15.01 -6.54 -15.17
C LYS A 74 14.42 -5.60 -14.11
N HIS A 75 13.45 -4.75 -14.47
CA HIS A 75 12.82 -3.83 -13.54
C HIS A 75 11.96 -4.58 -12.51
N GLY A 76 11.26 -5.63 -12.93
CA GLY A 76 10.53 -6.53 -12.02
C GLY A 76 11.43 -7.11 -10.94
N ILE A 77 12.58 -7.69 -11.32
CA ILE A 77 13.56 -8.24 -10.37
C ILE A 77 14.09 -7.17 -9.41
N LEU A 78 14.45 -5.98 -9.93
CA LEU A 78 14.90 -4.87 -9.08
C LEU A 78 13.83 -4.46 -8.06
N ILE A 79 12.55 -4.46 -8.45
CA ILE A 79 11.42 -4.12 -7.57
C ILE A 79 11.26 -5.14 -6.44
N VAL A 80 11.48 -6.43 -6.70
CA VAL A 80 11.51 -7.46 -5.64
C VAL A 80 12.55 -7.09 -4.58
N PHE A 81 13.79 -6.82 -5.00
CA PHE A 81 14.86 -6.46 -4.06
C PHE A 81 14.61 -5.13 -3.35
N ILE A 82 14.14 -4.11 -4.07
CA ILE A 82 13.77 -2.82 -3.48
C ILE A 82 12.71 -3.02 -2.38
N THR A 83 11.70 -3.86 -2.65
CA THR A 83 10.62 -4.11 -1.69
C THR A 83 11.16 -4.78 -0.43
N LEU A 84 11.95 -5.85 -0.56
CA LEU A 84 12.55 -6.55 0.59
C LEU A 84 13.48 -5.62 1.39
N LEU A 85 14.25 -4.76 0.72
CA LEU A 85 15.09 -3.76 1.38
C LEU A 85 14.28 -2.65 2.08
N MET A 86 13.08 -2.32 1.60
CA MET A 86 12.22 -1.32 2.23
C MET A 86 11.35 -1.89 3.35
N TYR A 87 11.26 -3.22 3.51
CA TYR A 87 10.49 -3.86 4.57
C TYR A 87 10.91 -3.41 5.98
N PRO A 88 12.21 -3.37 6.36
CA PRO A 88 12.65 -2.81 7.63
C PRO A 88 12.21 -1.36 7.87
N THR A 89 12.13 -0.53 6.82
CA THR A 89 11.66 0.86 6.93
C THR A 89 10.17 0.93 7.27
N ALA A 90 9.36 0.03 6.69
CA ALA A 90 7.94 -0.06 7.01
C ALA A 90 7.72 -0.55 8.46
N VAL A 91 8.47 -1.58 8.87
CA VAL A 91 8.43 -2.09 10.26
C VAL A 91 8.88 -1.02 11.24
N PHE A 92 9.97 -0.31 10.96
CA PHE A 92 10.43 0.82 11.76
C PHE A 92 9.34 1.89 11.93
N GLY A 93 8.65 2.26 10.84
CA GLY A 93 7.56 3.24 10.88
C GLY A 93 6.42 2.82 11.81
N ASN A 94 5.96 1.56 11.70
CA ASN A 94 4.94 1.02 12.60
C ASN A 94 5.45 0.93 14.04
N ALA A 95 6.67 0.42 14.26
CA ALA A 95 7.26 0.30 15.59
C ALA A 95 7.37 1.66 16.28
N LEU A 96 7.83 2.70 15.56
CA LEU A 96 7.90 4.05 16.10
C LEU A 96 6.53 4.57 16.52
N PHE A 97 5.51 4.35 15.70
CA PHE A 97 4.16 4.81 16.01
C PHE A 97 3.53 4.02 17.16
N MET A 98 3.73 2.70 17.22
CA MET A 98 3.30 1.86 18.34
C MET A 98 4.01 2.25 19.64
N THR A 99 5.30 2.60 19.61
CA THR A 99 6.00 3.13 20.79
C THR A 99 5.36 4.43 21.29
N ILE A 100 4.92 5.32 20.39
CA ILE A 100 4.20 6.53 20.79
C ILE A 100 2.85 6.17 21.42
N LEU A 101 2.11 5.22 20.84
CA LEU A 101 0.84 4.75 21.40
C LEU A 101 1.02 4.10 22.77
N SER A 102 2.11 3.36 23.00
CA SER A 102 2.37 2.69 24.29
C SER A 102 2.69 3.65 25.42
N LEU A 103 2.96 4.93 25.11
CA LEU A 103 3.08 5.98 26.14
C LEU A 103 1.71 6.41 26.69
N LEU A 104 0.62 6.07 26.01
CA LEU A 104 -0.75 6.41 26.42
C LEU A 104 -1.39 5.33 27.31
N GLY A 105 -0.87 4.10 27.27
CA GLY A 105 -1.38 2.95 28.01
C GLY A 105 -0.91 1.63 27.38
N ASN A 106 -1.53 0.52 27.76
CA ASN A 106 -1.14 -0.81 27.28
C ASN A 106 -1.71 -1.11 25.89
N LEU A 107 -0.89 -1.71 25.02
CA LEU A 107 -1.30 -2.03 23.65
C LEU A 107 -1.95 -3.41 23.58
N ASN A 108 -3.14 -3.49 22.98
CA ASN A 108 -3.78 -4.73 22.58
C ASN A 108 -3.59 -4.95 21.07
N ILE A 109 -2.41 -5.41 20.68
CA ILE A 109 -2.05 -5.59 19.27
C ILE A 109 -2.82 -6.81 18.73
N PRO A 110 -3.70 -6.65 17.72
CA PRO A 110 -4.42 -7.78 17.15
C PRO A 110 -3.45 -8.79 16.54
N GLU A 111 -3.60 -10.06 16.89
CA GLU A 111 -2.82 -11.13 16.28
C GLU A 111 -3.13 -11.22 14.79
N LEU A 112 -2.08 -11.24 13.97
CA LEU A 112 -2.22 -11.48 12.53
C LEU A 112 -2.48 -12.98 12.30
N PRO A 113 -3.36 -13.34 11.35
CA PRO A 113 -3.54 -14.73 10.99
C PRO A 113 -2.23 -15.28 10.41
N THR A 114 -1.59 -16.19 11.15
CA THR A 114 -0.40 -16.91 10.72
C THR A 114 -0.77 -18.34 10.36
N ALA A 115 -0.11 -18.90 9.34
CA ALA A 115 -0.37 -20.28 8.94
C ALA A 115 0.27 -21.25 9.94
N THR A 116 -0.45 -22.33 10.24
CA THR A 116 0.05 -23.43 11.10
C THR A 116 0.56 -24.62 10.28
N ASP A 117 0.04 -24.81 9.07
CA ASP A 117 0.45 -25.87 8.17
C ASP A 117 0.70 -25.36 6.74
N THR A 118 1.31 -26.20 5.90
CA THR A 118 1.65 -25.85 4.51
C THR A 118 0.44 -25.53 3.65
N ARG A 119 -0.70 -26.20 3.86
CA ARG A 119 -1.93 -25.94 3.10
C ARG A 119 -2.48 -24.56 3.47
N GLU A 120 -2.52 -24.24 4.75
CA GLU A 120 -2.93 -22.93 5.22
C GLU A 120 -1.97 -21.84 4.74
N TYR A 121 -0.66 -22.08 4.75
CA TYR A 121 0.33 -21.16 4.21
C TYR A 121 0.07 -20.82 2.74
N VAL A 122 -0.17 -21.83 1.89
CA VAL A 122 -0.50 -21.60 0.48
C VAL A 122 -1.80 -20.80 0.33
N VAL A 123 -2.82 -21.09 1.13
CA VAL A 123 -4.09 -20.35 1.10
C VAL A 123 -3.90 -18.89 1.51
N LEU A 124 -3.19 -18.62 2.61
CA LEU A 124 -2.91 -17.27 3.06
C LEU A 124 -2.02 -16.51 2.07
N LEU A 125 -1.05 -17.17 1.43
CA LEU A 125 -0.24 -16.57 0.36
C LEU A 125 -1.10 -16.15 -0.84
N MET A 126 -2.06 -16.98 -1.25
CA MET A 126 -2.97 -16.63 -2.35
C MET A 126 -3.89 -15.46 -1.98
N ILE A 127 -4.41 -15.41 -0.76
CA ILE A 127 -5.39 -14.40 -0.33
C ILE A 127 -4.70 -13.09 0.08
N ILE A 128 -3.78 -13.13 1.04
CA ILE A 128 -3.17 -11.96 1.67
C ILE A 128 -2.07 -11.36 0.80
N SER A 129 -1.38 -12.18 -0.01
CA SER A 129 -0.31 -11.68 -0.88
C SER A 129 -0.79 -11.45 -2.31
N ILE A 130 -1.21 -12.50 -3.02
CA ILE A 130 -1.53 -12.39 -4.45
C ILE A 130 -2.81 -11.58 -4.68
N SER A 131 -3.91 -11.94 -4.00
CA SER A 131 -5.20 -11.28 -4.21
C SER A 131 -5.15 -9.81 -3.78
N ALA A 132 -4.65 -9.53 -2.57
CA ALA A 132 -4.47 -8.16 -2.08
C ALA A 132 -3.56 -7.33 -2.98
N GLY A 133 -2.39 -7.87 -3.35
CA GLY A 133 -1.41 -7.16 -4.18
C GLY A 133 -1.93 -6.80 -5.58
N ILE A 134 -2.88 -7.55 -6.13
CA ILE A 134 -3.55 -7.20 -7.39
C ILE A 134 -4.66 -6.19 -7.14
N CYS A 135 -5.58 -6.50 -6.22
CA CYS A 135 -6.82 -5.75 -6.05
C CYS A 135 -6.56 -4.35 -5.49
N GLU A 136 -5.74 -4.25 -4.46
CA GLU A 136 -5.42 -2.98 -3.81
C GLU A 136 -4.57 -2.09 -4.72
N GLU A 137 -3.63 -2.64 -5.49
CA GLU A 137 -2.87 -1.83 -6.45
C GLU A 137 -3.75 -1.30 -7.58
N VAL A 138 -4.73 -2.07 -8.07
CA VAL A 138 -5.73 -1.56 -9.02
C VAL A 138 -6.53 -0.40 -8.42
N PHE A 139 -6.97 -0.53 -7.17
CA PHE A 139 -7.72 0.52 -6.50
C PHE A 139 -6.86 1.77 -6.25
N PHE A 140 -5.71 1.62 -5.60
CA PHE A 140 -4.90 2.76 -5.17
C PHE A 140 -4.03 3.32 -6.29
N ARG A 141 -3.28 2.49 -7.02
CA ARG A 141 -2.31 2.95 -8.04
C ARG A 141 -2.95 3.04 -9.42
N GLY A 142 -3.96 2.20 -9.68
CA GLY A 142 -4.74 2.22 -10.91
C GLY A 142 -5.84 3.27 -10.96
N PHE A 143 -6.40 3.68 -9.80
CA PHE A 143 -7.55 4.60 -9.76
C PHE A 143 -7.29 5.86 -8.91
N ILE A 144 -6.97 5.71 -7.62
CA ILE A 144 -6.79 6.87 -6.71
C ILE A 144 -5.61 7.75 -7.15
N LEU A 145 -4.44 7.16 -7.39
CA LEU A 145 -3.23 7.88 -7.79
C LEU A 145 -3.44 8.74 -9.06
N PRO A 146 -3.94 8.20 -10.20
CA PRO A 146 -4.26 9.00 -11.39
C PRO A 146 -5.25 10.14 -11.12
N GLY A 147 -6.27 9.94 -10.27
CA GLY A 147 -7.25 10.98 -9.93
C GLY A 147 -6.63 12.20 -9.24
N TYR A 148 -5.51 12.01 -8.54
CA TYR A 148 -4.77 13.07 -7.87
C TYR A 148 -3.63 13.70 -8.68
N GLU A 149 -3.31 13.18 -9.88
CA GLU A 149 -2.16 13.66 -10.66
C GLU A 149 -2.29 15.11 -11.13
N LYS A 150 -3.52 15.65 -11.20
CA LYS A 150 -3.75 17.07 -11.49
C LYS A 150 -3.16 18.03 -10.44
N LEU A 151 -2.87 17.53 -9.23
CA LEU A 151 -2.13 18.27 -8.19
C LEU A 151 -0.61 18.25 -8.39
N GLY A 152 -0.13 17.51 -9.39
CA GLY A 152 1.27 17.18 -9.61
C GLY A 152 1.65 15.83 -8.99
N THR A 153 2.56 15.13 -9.67
CA THR A 153 3.00 13.76 -9.35
C THR A 153 3.40 13.55 -7.90
N ARG A 154 4.12 14.51 -7.29
CA ARG A 154 4.57 14.40 -5.89
C ARG A 154 3.38 14.36 -4.91
N LYS A 155 2.40 15.25 -5.10
CA LYS A 155 1.21 15.31 -4.24
C LYS A 155 0.35 14.05 -4.43
N ALA A 156 0.20 13.59 -5.67
CA ALA A 156 -0.55 12.37 -5.98
C ALA A 156 0.05 11.14 -5.27
N ILE A 157 1.38 10.97 -5.33
CA ILE A 157 2.09 9.91 -4.60
C ILE A 157 1.82 10.00 -3.10
N ILE A 158 1.99 11.17 -2.48
CA ILE A 158 1.82 11.35 -1.04
C ILE A 158 0.38 11.06 -0.62
N ILE A 159 -0.61 11.69 -1.28
CA ILE A 159 -2.01 11.56 -0.92
C ILE A 159 -2.48 10.12 -1.10
N SER A 160 -2.21 9.50 -2.25
CA SER A 160 -2.61 8.10 -2.48
C SER A 160 -2.00 7.14 -1.45
N SER A 161 -0.78 7.42 -0.97
CA SER A 161 -0.10 6.58 0.03
C SER A 161 -0.67 6.76 1.43
N ILE A 162 -1.01 8.00 1.81
CA ILE A 162 -1.71 8.28 3.08
C ILE A 162 -3.08 7.63 3.07
N LEU A 163 -3.85 7.80 2.00
CA LEU A 163 -5.16 7.20 1.83
C LEU A 163 -5.09 5.67 1.92
N PHE A 164 -4.05 5.05 1.36
CA PHE A 164 -3.80 3.61 1.46
C PHE A 164 -3.62 3.14 2.91
N GLY A 165 -2.76 3.80 3.69
CA GLY A 165 -2.59 3.43 5.11
C GLY A 165 -3.83 3.65 5.96
N VAL A 166 -4.51 4.79 5.78
CA VAL A 166 -5.75 5.12 6.50
C VAL A 166 -6.87 4.10 6.21
N PHE A 167 -6.89 3.54 5.00
CA PHE A 167 -7.91 2.58 4.57
C PHE A 167 -7.87 1.25 5.34
N HIS A 168 -6.80 0.98 6.09
CA HIS A 168 -6.68 -0.22 6.93
C HIS A 168 -7.42 -0.10 8.27
N PHE A 169 -7.86 1.09 8.68
CA PHE A 169 -8.58 1.33 9.94
C PHE A 169 -7.87 0.77 11.19
N ASN A 170 -6.54 0.69 11.17
CA ASN A 170 -5.73 0.09 12.23
C ASN A 170 -4.55 1.03 12.55
N LEU A 171 -4.56 1.62 13.75
CA LEU A 171 -3.50 2.51 14.20
C LEU A 171 -2.15 1.78 14.36
N TYR A 172 -2.15 0.52 14.77
CA TYR A 172 -0.93 -0.29 14.92
C TYR A 172 -0.23 -0.55 13.57
N ASN A 173 -0.99 -0.55 12.47
CA ASN A 173 -0.49 -0.78 11.11
C ASN A 173 -0.73 0.43 10.18
N LEU A 174 -0.63 1.66 10.69
CA LEU A 174 -0.87 2.86 9.88
C LEU A 174 0.35 3.25 9.03
N VAL A 175 1.53 3.33 9.65
CA VAL A 175 2.69 3.99 9.04
C VAL A 175 3.39 3.09 8.02
N GLY A 176 3.48 1.80 8.27
CA GLY A 176 4.10 0.82 7.37
C GLY A 176 3.46 0.81 5.97
N PRO A 177 2.13 0.65 5.86
CA PRO A 177 1.45 0.77 4.58
C PRO A 177 1.63 2.14 3.92
N ILE A 178 1.74 3.25 4.64
CA ILE A 178 2.04 4.57 4.04
C ILE A 178 3.45 4.57 3.42
N VAL A 179 4.45 4.03 4.12
CA VAL A 179 5.84 3.94 3.63
C VAL A 179 5.91 3.12 2.34
N LEU A 180 5.33 1.92 2.33
CA LEU A 180 5.28 1.06 1.13
C LEU A 180 4.39 1.68 0.05
N GLY A 181 3.30 2.32 0.49
CA GLY A 181 2.49 3.33 -0.18
C GLY A 181 3.30 4.17 -1.17
N LEU A 182 4.24 4.93 -0.58
CA LEU A 182 5.11 5.88 -1.26
C LEU A 182 6.05 5.17 -2.25
N VAL A 183 6.64 4.05 -1.83
CA VAL A 183 7.57 3.28 -2.66
C VAL A 183 6.87 2.76 -3.91
N PHE A 184 5.75 2.06 -3.79
CA PHE A 184 5.05 1.48 -4.94
C PHE A 184 4.46 2.54 -5.85
N SER A 185 3.89 3.62 -5.29
CA SER A 185 3.40 4.74 -6.09
C SER A 185 4.53 5.39 -6.89
N TYR A 186 5.70 5.57 -6.29
CA TYR A 186 6.88 6.08 -6.99
C TYR A 186 7.35 5.12 -8.10
N LEU A 187 7.39 3.81 -7.84
CA LEU A 187 7.80 2.81 -8.83
C LEU A 187 6.82 2.71 -10.01
N VAL A 188 5.51 2.78 -9.76
CA VAL A 188 4.48 2.80 -10.82
C VAL A 188 4.63 4.03 -11.72
N ILE A 189 4.85 5.20 -11.13
CA ILE A 189 5.12 6.44 -11.89
C ILE A 189 6.43 6.34 -12.66
N LEU A 190 7.49 5.83 -12.02
CA LEU A 190 8.83 5.76 -12.61
C LEU A 190 8.87 4.82 -13.82
N THR A 191 8.23 3.66 -13.69
CA THR A 191 8.19 2.62 -14.72
C THR A 191 7.05 2.79 -15.71
N ASN A 192 6.11 3.70 -15.42
CA ASN A 192 4.84 3.83 -16.11
C ASN A 192 4.10 2.49 -16.24
N SER A 193 4.09 1.68 -15.18
CA SER A 193 3.52 0.33 -15.19
C SER A 193 2.89 -0.03 -13.85
N LEU A 194 1.60 -0.39 -13.84
CA LEU A 194 0.90 -0.86 -12.63
C LEU A 194 1.55 -2.12 -12.05
N TYR A 195 2.09 -2.98 -12.93
CA TYR A 195 2.74 -4.22 -12.53
C TYR A 195 3.92 -3.99 -11.58
N ALA A 196 4.52 -2.80 -11.59
CA ALA A 196 5.56 -2.45 -10.62
C ALA A 196 5.00 -2.39 -9.19
N GLY A 197 3.81 -1.82 -9.00
CA GLY A 197 3.11 -1.81 -7.72
C GLY A 197 2.66 -3.22 -7.32
N ILE A 198 2.03 -3.95 -8.26
CA ILE A 198 1.53 -5.32 -8.02
C ILE A 198 2.66 -6.25 -7.55
N ILE A 199 3.80 -6.26 -8.24
CA ILE A 199 4.93 -7.10 -7.85
C ILE A 199 5.44 -6.71 -6.46
N GLY A 200 5.62 -5.42 -6.20
CA GLY A 200 6.09 -4.94 -4.90
C GLY A 200 5.13 -5.34 -3.77
N HIS A 201 3.83 -5.17 -3.98
CA HIS A 201 2.83 -5.51 -2.98
C HIS A 201 2.77 -7.03 -2.72
N ILE A 202 2.74 -7.85 -3.77
CA ILE A 202 2.77 -9.31 -3.65
C ILE A 202 4.01 -9.76 -2.87
N VAL A 203 5.19 -9.22 -3.19
CA VAL A 203 6.44 -9.54 -2.50
C VAL A 203 6.38 -9.14 -1.03
N ASN A 204 5.87 -7.94 -0.70
CA ASN A 204 5.77 -7.47 0.67
C ASN A 204 4.89 -8.39 1.53
N ASN A 205 3.66 -8.63 1.07
CA ASN A 205 2.72 -9.43 1.83
C ASN A 205 3.13 -10.91 1.82
N GLY A 206 3.73 -11.37 0.73
CA GLY A 206 4.25 -12.73 0.63
C GLY A 206 5.39 -12.96 1.61
N PHE A 207 6.30 -11.99 1.74
CA PHE A 207 7.35 -12.01 2.75
C PHE A 207 6.77 -12.02 4.17
N ALA A 208 5.78 -11.18 4.47
CA ALA A 208 5.14 -11.15 5.79
C ALA A 208 4.46 -12.48 6.15
N VAL A 209 3.69 -13.07 5.23
CA VAL A 209 3.03 -14.37 5.43
C VAL A 209 4.05 -15.49 5.60
N THR A 210 5.11 -15.49 4.78
CA THR A 210 6.19 -16.49 4.87
C THR A 210 6.93 -16.37 6.18
N LEU A 211 7.26 -15.16 6.61
CA LEU A 211 7.93 -14.92 7.87
C LEU A 211 7.09 -15.42 9.05
N GLY A 212 5.79 -15.10 9.06
CA GLY A 212 4.86 -15.59 10.10
C GLY A 212 4.78 -17.13 10.16
N PHE A 213 4.68 -17.79 9.00
CA PHE A 213 4.67 -19.26 8.93
C PHE A 213 5.98 -19.88 9.44
N LEU A 214 7.13 -19.31 9.06
CA LEU A 214 8.43 -19.79 9.53
C LEU A 214 8.57 -19.62 11.04
N LEU A 215 8.16 -18.48 11.60
CA LEU A 215 8.22 -18.22 13.04
C LEU A 215 7.38 -19.23 13.84
N ASN A 216 6.15 -19.51 13.41
CA ASN A 216 5.31 -20.56 14.04
C ASN A 216 6.02 -21.92 14.03
N ARG A 217 6.66 -22.29 12.91
CA ARG A 217 7.35 -23.57 12.78
C ARG A 217 8.57 -23.67 13.70
N PHE A 218 9.28 -22.56 13.93
CA PHE A 218 10.41 -22.51 14.84
C PHE A 218 9.97 -22.55 16.32
N SER A 219 8.83 -21.96 16.67
CA SER A 219 8.29 -22.02 18.05
C SER A 219 7.81 -23.40 18.48
N GLU A 220 7.58 -24.33 17.53
CA GLU A 220 7.22 -25.72 17.84
C GLU A 220 8.44 -26.63 18.13
N LEU A 221 9.67 -26.12 17.97
CA LEU A 221 10.87 -26.88 18.32
C LEU A 221 10.99 -26.95 19.85
N PRO A 222 11.35 -28.12 20.42
CA PRO A 222 11.48 -28.25 21.88
C PRO A 222 12.47 -27.22 22.41
N GLU A 223 12.04 -26.41 23.38
CA GLU A 223 12.92 -25.48 24.08
C GLU A 223 14.06 -26.27 24.75
N GLU A 224 15.29 -26.13 24.26
CA GLU A 224 16.46 -26.42 25.09
C GLU A 224 16.45 -25.44 26.27
N ASN A 225 16.63 -25.95 27.49
CA ASN A 225 16.59 -25.23 28.78
C ASN A 225 17.09 -23.76 28.71
N TYR A 226 16.21 -22.83 28.38
CA TYR A 226 16.44 -21.41 28.57
C TYR A 226 16.03 -21.08 30.00
N GLU A 227 17.03 -20.89 30.88
CA GLU A 227 16.80 -20.33 32.21
C GLU A 227 16.08 -18.98 32.09
N THR A 228 14.93 -18.86 32.74
CA THR A 228 14.15 -17.63 32.99
C THR A 228 14.19 -16.62 31.85
N ALA A 229 13.23 -16.72 30.91
CA ALA A 229 12.94 -15.61 30.01
C ALA A 229 12.72 -14.33 30.85
N VAL A 230 13.59 -13.35 30.68
CA VAL A 230 13.41 -12.04 31.30
C VAL A 230 12.11 -11.48 30.74
N GLU A 231 11.14 -11.20 31.62
CA GLU A 231 9.87 -10.60 31.24
C GLU A 231 10.12 -9.13 30.84
N ILE A 232 10.39 -8.92 29.55
CA ILE A 232 10.62 -7.59 28.99
C ILE A 232 9.25 -6.94 28.77
N SER A 233 9.05 -5.74 29.33
CA SER A 233 7.82 -4.99 29.08
C SER A 233 7.64 -4.68 27.59
N THR A 234 6.40 -4.67 27.10
CA THR A 234 6.07 -4.41 25.68
C THR A 234 6.71 -3.11 25.17
N THR A 235 6.71 -2.06 25.99
CA THR A 235 7.34 -0.77 25.66
C THR A 235 8.86 -0.90 25.44
N THR A 236 9.53 -1.70 26.26
CA THR A 236 10.98 -1.95 26.12
C THR A 236 11.27 -2.75 24.86
N ALA A 237 10.48 -3.80 24.58
CA ALA A 237 10.59 -4.58 23.35
C ALA A 237 10.37 -3.71 22.10
N LEU A 238 9.37 -2.81 22.11
CA LEU A 238 9.13 -1.86 21.03
C LEU A 238 10.29 -0.87 20.86
N PHE A 239 10.88 -0.36 21.95
CA PHE A 239 12.03 0.52 21.87
C PHE A 239 13.25 -0.19 21.25
N ILE A 240 13.51 -1.44 21.65
CA ILE A 240 14.55 -2.28 21.04
C ILE A 240 14.29 -2.45 19.54
N ASN A 241 13.04 -2.74 19.14
CA ASN A 241 12.65 -2.85 17.74
C ASN A 241 12.88 -1.53 16.97
N VAL A 242 12.55 -0.38 17.55
CA VAL A 242 12.78 0.93 16.93
C VAL A 242 14.27 1.14 16.66
N VAL A 243 15.15 0.80 17.61
CA VAL A 243 16.61 0.94 17.42
C VAL A 243 17.11 -0.01 16.34
N ILE A 244 16.78 -1.30 16.44
CA ILE A 244 17.26 -2.33 15.49
C ILE A 244 16.76 -2.03 14.07
N PHE A 245 15.45 -1.86 13.88
CA PHE A 245 14.88 -1.60 12.57
C PHE A 245 15.22 -0.20 12.06
N GLY A 246 15.47 0.79 12.94
CA GLY A 246 15.95 2.10 12.54
C GLY A 246 17.33 2.04 11.87
N LEU A 247 18.27 1.31 12.48
CA LEU A 247 19.61 1.10 11.90
C LEU A 247 19.54 0.33 10.57
N LEU A 248 18.76 -0.76 10.54
CA LEU A 248 18.55 -1.54 9.32
C LEU A 248 17.89 -0.71 8.21
N ALA A 249 16.89 0.11 8.56
CA ALA A 249 16.16 0.94 7.61
C ALA A 249 17.07 1.95 6.92
N ILE A 250 18.03 2.56 7.62
CA ILE A 250 18.97 3.53 7.01
C ILE A 250 19.81 2.85 5.93
N GLY A 251 20.47 1.73 6.28
CA GLY A 251 21.31 1.00 5.34
C GLY A 251 20.52 0.44 4.16
N ALA A 252 19.36 -0.17 4.45
CA ALA A 252 18.53 -0.79 3.42
C ALA A 252 17.89 0.25 2.48
N ALA A 253 17.42 1.39 3.01
CA ALA A 253 16.89 2.48 2.19
C ALA A 253 17.98 3.11 1.31
N PHE A 254 19.22 3.22 1.79
CA PHE A 254 20.34 3.67 0.98
C PHE A 254 20.57 2.74 -0.22
N ILE A 255 20.62 1.42 0.01
CA ILE A 255 20.80 0.43 -1.07
C ILE A 255 19.61 0.46 -2.03
N ALA A 256 18.37 0.48 -1.52
CA ALA A 256 17.16 0.59 -2.32
C ALA A 256 17.18 1.84 -3.22
N SER A 257 17.67 2.98 -2.71
CA SER A 257 17.80 4.21 -3.51
C SER A 257 18.76 4.03 -4.70
N LYS A 258 19.82 3.24 -4.56
CA LYS A 258 20.75 2.92 -5.66
C LYS A 258 20.08 2.05 -6.71
N LEU A 259 19.31 1.04 -6.30
CA LEU A 259 18.55 0.18 -7.23
C LEU A 259 17.48 0.98 -7.99
N ILE A 260 16.75 1.86 -7.29
CA ILE A 260 15.79 2.78 -7.90
C ILE A 260 16.46 3.67 -8.96
N ASN A 261 17.67 4.18 -8.67
CA ASN A 261 18.42 5.01 -9.62
C ASN A 261 18.82 4.24 -10.90
N ILE A 262 18.98 2.92 -10.85
CA ILE A 262 19.20 2.09 -12.04
C ILE A 262 17.95 2.14 -12.94
N ILE A 263 16.77 1.85 -12.37
CA ILE A 263 15.49 1.92 -13.09
C ILE A 263 15.30 3.32 -13.70
N LYS A 264 15.57 4.36 -12.91
CA LYS A 264 15.44 5.76 -13.36
C LYS A 264 16.33 6.09 -14.56
N LYS A 265 17.58 5.62 -14.56
CA LYS A 265 18.50 5.83 -15.68
C LYS A 265 18.02 5.08 -16.94
N ASP A 266 17.58 3.84 -16.79
CA ASP A 266 17.07 3.02 -17.89
C ASP A 266 15.83 3.66 -18.53
N MET A 267 14.85 4.06 -17.71
CA MET A 267 13.63 4.73 -18.17
C MET A 267 13.91 6.07 -18.86
N LYS A 268 14.88 6.85 -18.36
CA LYS A 268 15.29 8.12 -19.03
C LYS A 268 15.92 7.85 -20.39
N LYS A 269 16.75 6.81 -20.51
CA LYS A 269 17.37 6.41 -21.79
C LYS A 269 16.32 5.99 -22.81
N GLU A 270 15.35 5.17 -22.41
CA GLU A 270 14.24 4.74 -23.28
C GLU A 270 13.42 5.93 -23.78
N LYS A 271 13.06 6.86 -22.89
CA LYS A 271 12.34 8.08 -23.27
C LYS A 271 13.12 8.93 -24.27
N ASN A 272 14.44 9.01 -24.13
CA ASN A 272 15.29 9.75 -25.06
C ASN A 272 15.37 9.05 -26.43
N ILE A 273 15.47 7.72 -26.46
CA ILE A 273 15.47 6.94 -27.73
C ILE A 273 14.13 7.12 -28.46
N LEU A 274 13.00 7.02 -27.75
CA LEU A 274 11.68 7.25 -28.34
C LEU A 274 11.54 8.66 -28.91
N LYS A 275 12.03 9.67 -28.18
CA LYS A 275 12.06 11.05 -28.69
C LYS A 275 12.90 11.14 -29.96
N LEU A 276 14.11 10.58 -29.97
CA LEU A 276 15.02 10.63 -31.12
C LEU A 276 14.43 9.93 -32.35
N ASN A 277 13.77 8.79 -32.16
CA ASN A 277 13.12 8.06 -33.25
C ASN A 277 11.89 8.81 -33.80
N ASN A 278 11.14 9.50 -32.92
CA ASN A 278 9.99 10.31 -33.31
C ASN A 278 10.38 11.70 -33.85
N PHE A 279 11.63 12.14 -33.73
CA PHE A 279 12.11 13.41 -34.32
C PHE A 279 12.10 13.38 -35.87
N HIS A 280 11.89 12.23 -36.49
CA HIS A 280 11.66 12.10 -37.94
C HIS A 280 10.19 12.29 -38.37
N GLU A 281 9.24 12.40 -37.43
CA GLU A 281 7.83 12.68 -37.71
C GLU A 281 7.33 13.82 -36.81
N GLU A 282 7.24 15.01 -37.41
CA GLU A 282 6.54 16.21 -36.95
C GLU A 282 6.97 16.83 -35.60
N GLY A 283 7.58 18.01 -35.72
CA GLY A 283 7.55 18.98 -34.64
C GLY A 283 6.12 19.46 -34.41
N SER A 284 5.62 19.35 -33.18
CA SER A 284 4.52 20.19 -32.73
C SER A 284 4.55 20.45 -31.22
N LYS A 285 4.10 21.67 -30.91
CA LYS A 285 3.96 22.32 -29.62
C LYS A 285 3.35 21.41 -28.55
N TYR A 286 3.86 21.52 -27.32
CA TYR A 286 3.07 21.18 -26.14
C TYR A 286 2.51 22.46 -25.52
N GLU A 287 1.19 22.53 -25.57
CA GLU A 287 0.32 23.52 -24.96
C GLU A 287 0.47 23.52 -23.43
N GLU A 288 0.41 24.71 -22.84
CA GLU A 288 0.10 24.90 -21.43
C GLU A 288 -1.30 24.30 -21.17
N GLU A 289 -1.37 23.18 -20.44
CA GLU A 289 -2.64 22.71 -19.86
C GLU A 289 -3.15 23.82 -18.92
N ILE A 290 -4.26 24.45 -19.30
CA ILE A 290 -5.06 25.33 -18.44
C ILE A 290 -5.30 24.58 -17.12
N LYS A 291 -4.70 25.06 -16.03
CA LYS A 291 -5.01 24.58 -14.69
C LYS A 291 -6.45 24.97 -14.37
N ASP A 292 -7.40 24.10 -14.65
CA ASP A 292 -8.73 24.19 -14.08
C ASP A 292 -8.58 24.38 -12.56
N SER A 293 -9.19 25.45 -12.03
CA SER A 293 -9.14 25.75 -10.60
C SER A 293 -9.74 24.58 -9.83
N ILE A 294 -8.96 23.98 -8.92
CA ILE A 294 -9.40 22.86 -8.09
C ILE A 294 -10.46 23.37 -7.11
N SER A 295 -11.67 22.82 -7.17
CA SER A 295 -12.75 23.19 -6.26
C SER A 295 -12.67 22.39 -4.96
N PHE A 296 -13.02 23.03 -3.84
CA PHE A 296 -13.17 22.34 -2.55
C PHE A 296 -14.22 21.21 -2.61
N THR A 297 -15.22 21.34 -3.48
CA THR A 297 -16.28 20.33 -3.66
C THR A 297 -15.75 18.96 -4.05
N GLU A 298 -14.58 18.90 -4.69
CA GLU A 298 -13.94 17.63 -5.06
C GLU A 298 -13.46 16.82 -3.85
N TYR A 299 -13.31 17.46 -2.69
CA TYR A 299 -12.85 16.82 -1.45
C TYR A 299 -13.99 16.48 -0.50
N ILE A 300 -15.23 16.94 -0.74
CA ILE A 300 -16.39 16.64 0.12
C ILE A 300 -16.53 15.13 0.42
N PRO A 301 -16.43 14.21 -0.55
CA PRO A 301 -16.56 12.79 -0.25
C PRO A 301 -15.48 12.28 0.72
N LEU A 302 -14.26 12.82 0.64
CA LEU A 302 -13.17 12.47 1.55
C LEU A 302 -13.39 13.10 2.94
N VAL A 303 -13.92 14.32 3.02
CA VAL A 303 -14.27 14.96 4.30
C VAL A 303 -15.34 14.15 5.04
N LEU A 304 -16.31 13.57 4.33
CA LEU A 304 -17.34 12.70 4.92
C LEU A 304 -16.76 11.41 5.54
N MET A 305 -15.55 11.00 5.18
CA MET A 305 -14.86 9.85 5.80
C MET A 305 -14.21 10.19 7.14
N ILE A 306 -13.92 11.47 7.41
CA ILE A 306 -13.19 11.89 8.61
C ILE A 306 -13.89 11.44 9.90
N PRO A 307 -15.23 11.62 10.08
CA PRO A 307 -15.91 11.17 11.29
C PRO A 307 -15.77 9.67 11.56
N LEU A 308 -15.85 8.83 10.51
CA LEU A 308 -15.70 7.39 10.65
C LEU A 308 -14.28 7.02 11.11
N TYR A 309 -13.26 7.60 10.47
CA TYR A 309 -11.87 7.34 10.87
C TYR A 309 -11.59 7.84 12.29
N LEU A 310 -12.05 9.04 12.64
CA LEU A 310 -11.90 9.60 13.99
C LEU A 310 -12.61 8.74 15.03
N PHE A 311 -13.79 8.19 14.71
CA PHE A 311 -14.48 7.26 15.60
C PHE A 311 -13.65 6.00 15.85
N VAL A 312 -13.14 5.35 14.80
CA VAL A 312 -12.31 4.14 14.95
C VAL A 312 -11.02 4.44 15.72
N ALA A 313 -10.33 5.53 15.37
CA ALA A 313 -9.11 5.95 16.06
C ALA A 313 -9.38 6.27 17.54
N PHE A 314 -10.50 6.95 17.84
CA PHE A 314 -10.91 7.24 19.21
C PHE A 314 -11.19 5.96 20.00
N MET A 315 -11.86 4.98 19.41
CA MET A 315 -12.12 3.69 20.07
C MET A 315 -10.83 2.95 20.41
N GLN A 316 -9.88 2.87 19.47
CA GLN A 316 -8.57 2.24 19.70
C GLN A 316 -7.75 2.99 20.77
N LEU A 317 -7.75 4.33 20.73
CA LEU A 317 -7.06 5.14 21.75
C LEU A 317 -7.69 4.99 23.13
N LYS A 318 -9.03 4.95 23.22
CA LYS A 318 -9.75 4.74 24.47
C LYS A 318 -9.43 3.36 25.06
N GLU A 319 -9.37 2.33 24.23
CA GLU A 319 -8.97 0.99 24.64
C GLU A 319 -7.54 0.99 25.22
N ILE A 320 -6.57 1.55 24.50
CA ILE A 320 -5.17 1.65 24.95
C ILE A 320 -5.08 2.33 26.31
N ILE A 321 -5.75 3.48 26.48
CA ILE A 321 -5.74 4.23 27.75
C ILE A 321 -6.41 3.43 28.88
N SER A 322 -7.48 2.68 28.58
CA SER A 322 -8.20 1.89 29.60
C SER A 322 -7.43 0.66 30.09
N LEU A 323 -6.49 0.17 29.29
CA LEU A 323 -5.67 -1.00 29.62
C LEU A 323 -4.39 -0.62 30.39
N GLY A 324 -3.96 0.64 30.33
CA GLY A 324 -2.78 1.17 31.03
C GLY A 324 -3.08 1.59 32.47
#